data_AF-A0A957T6H8-F1
#
_entry.id   AF-A0A957T6H8-F1
#
_cell.length_a   1.000
_cell.length_b   1.000
_cell.length_c   1.000
_cell.angle_alpha   90.00
_cell.angle_beta   90.00
_cell.angle_gamma   90.00
#
_symmetry.space_group_name_H-M   'P 1'
#
loop_
_entity.id
_entity.type
_entity.pdbx_description
1 polymer ?
#
loop_
_entity_poly.entity_id
_entity_poly.type
_entity_poly.pdbx_seq_one_letter_code
_entity_poly.pdbx_strand_id
1 'polypeptide(L)'
;MPCSTGSPASSASAAAAADGALRRPTMKPYAQVVVNVPIRRTFARTNEPPPNPFEDESAGAHTLGGGAAQFQTFHYAIPTALLDQVQVGHLVWVPFGRQELQGLVVSLDESSPVPTKPIKRTARPQPVLTPAQIELAFWLADYYVAPLSETIKLFLPPGLLYKAERGPSVRAKREDQIELCIPAAEIRSRLLQLGRANKQVQVVEALLAAPGHALSADDLRRQCDLRSDSTFDTLQKAELIEREDDQIRLLHETNDIEAYLLTARGTAKYEPILHALAAADGPMWKSDLYAQADADLSALRTLHKAGLIEMTELVRYRDPLAGRTYRRTSSPPLTDQQERVWGRIDGELFSGGEDTIAPTRFLLHGATGSGKTEIY
;
A
#
# COMPACT_ATOMS: atom_id res chain seq x y z
N MET A 1 93.90 26.61 -41.10
CA MET A 1 94.63 25.34 -41.25
C MET A 1 95.66 25.26 -40.14
N PRO A 2 96.01 24.07 -39.62
CA PRO A 2 95.26 22.79 -39.53
C PRO A 2 94.38 22.81 -38.24
N CYS A 3 93.44 21.90 -37.91
CA CYS A 3 93.44 20.43 -37.74
C CYS A 3 94.41 19.92 -36.64
N SER A 4 94.07 18.97 -35.75
CA SER A 4 92.81 18.36 -35.28
C SER A 4 93.16 17.57 -33.97
N THR A 5 92.35 16.77 -33.26
CA THR A 5 91.04 16.09 -33.47
C THR A 5 90.45 15.69 -32.10
N GLY A 6 89.14 15.51 -31.93
CA GLY A 6 88.59 14.88 -30.70
C GLY A 6 87.06 14.96 -30.53
N SER A 7 86.41 13.82 -30.31
CA SER A 7 85.00 13.63 -29.91
C SER A 7 84.94 12.43 -28.94
N PRO A 8 83.84 12.12 -28.20
CA PRO A 8 82.44 12.42 -28.51
C PRO A 8 81.53 12.86 -27.32
N ALA A 9 80.24 12.99 -27.62
CA ALA A 9 79.07 12.77 -26.74
C ALA A 9 78.92 13.67 -25.48
N SER A 10 78.08 14.70 -25.59
CA SER A 10 77.47 15.41 -24.45
C SER A 10 76.23 14.67 -23.93
N SER A 11 76.08 14.57 -22.61
CA SER A 11 74.92 13.95 -21.95
C SER A 11 73.64 14.79 -22.09
N ALA A 12 72.55 14.14 -22.52
CA ALA A 12 71.19 14.67 -22.43
C ALA A 12 70.49 14.06 -21.21
N SER A 13 69.96 14.89 -20.30
CA SER A 13 69.23 14.42 -19.12
C SER A 13 67.83 13.94 -19.52
N ALA A 14 67.59 12.63 -19.43
CA ALA A 14 66.28 12.05 -19.67
C ALA A 14 65.40 12.19 -18.41
N ALA A 15 64.59 13.24 -18.35
CA ALA A 15 63.53 13.35 -17.36
C ALA A 15 62.45 12.31 -17.65
N ALA A 16 62.40 11.25 -16.84
CA ALA A 16 61.41 10.17 -16.99
C ALA A 16 60.01 10.66 -16.58
N ALA A 17 59.22 11.11 -17.56
CA ALA A 17 57.79 11.31 -17.36
C ALA A 17 57.14 9.95 -17.10
N ALA A 18 56.73 9.69 -15.86
CA ALA A 18 55.98 8.50 -15.51
C ALA A 18 54.58 8.60 -16.14
N ASP A 19 54.34 7.83 -17.20
CA ASP A 19 53.04 7.79 -17.88
C ASP A 19 51.98 7.20 -16.95
N GLY A 20 51.21 8.10 -16.32
CA GLY A 20 50.15 7.79 -15.38
C GLY A 20 48.94 7.21 -16.10
N ALA A 21 49.07 5.96 -16.57
CA ALA A 21 48.02 5.25 -17.26
C ALA A 21 46.76 5.13 -16.39
N LEU A 22 45.81 6.05 -16.59
CA LEU A 22 44.47 5.97 -15.99
C LEU A 22 43.87 4.62 -16.35
N ARG A 23 43.73 3.75 -15.34
CA ARG A 23 42.95 2.52 -15.47
C ARG A 23 41.53 2.94 -15.85
N ARG A 24 41.14 2.71 -17.11
CA ARG A 24 39.72 2.74 -17.50
C ARG A 24 38.98 1.82 -16.53
N PRO A 25 37.83 2.23 -15.97
CA PRO A 25 37.05 1.34 -15.11
C PRO A 25 36.77 0.05 -15.88
N THR A 26 37.06 -1.11 -15.30
CA THR A 26 36.83 -2.38 -15.99
C THR A 26 35.33 -2.56 -16.13
N MET A 27 34.84 -2.40 -17.36
CA MET A 27 33.43 -2.59 -17.66
C MET A 27 33.09 -4.05 -17.36
N LYS A 28 32.00 -4.24 -16.61
CA LYS A 28 31.46 -5.55 -16.23
C LYS A 28 30.20 -5.83 -17.06
N PRO A 29 30.32 -6.34 -18.30
CA PRO A 29 29.20 -6.45 -19.23
C PRO A 29 28.22 -7.59 -18.89
N TYR A 30 28.41 -8.31 -17.79
CA TYR A 30 27.51 -9.36 -17.33
C TYR A 30 27.01 -9.08 -15.91
N ALA A 31 25.77 -9.46 -15.65
CA ALA A 31 25.14 -9.39 -14.33
C ALA A 31 24.68 -10.77 -13.89
N GLN A 32 24.90 -11.11 -12.62
CA GLN A 32 24.21 -12.23 -11.97
C GLN A 32 22.88 -11.72 -11.41
N VAL A 33 21.80 -12.41 -11.77
CA VAL A 33 20.44 -12.02 -11.41
C VAL A 33 19.73 -13.16 -10.68
N VAL A 34 19.18 -12.88 -9.51
CA VAL A 34 18.22 -13.77 -8.84
C VAL A 34 16.83 -13.44 -9.38
N VAL A 35 16.22 -14.39 -10.11
CA VAL A 35 14.87 -14.21 -10.66
C VAL A 35 13.80 -14.39 -9.57
N ASN A 36 12.69 -13.66 -9.70
CA ASN A 36 11.58 -13.70 -8.75
C ASN A 36 10.70 -14.96 -8.90
N VAL A 37 11.27 -16.14 -8.65
CA VAL A 37 10.60 -17.45 -8.66
C VAL A 37 11.18 -18.33 -7.55
N PRO A 38 10.36 -18.97 -6.68
CA PRO A 38 10.84 -19.97 -5.75
C PRO A 38 11.32 -21.22 -6.50
N ILE A 39 12.64 -21.35 -6.67
CA ILE A 39 13.24 -22.58 -7.20
C ILE A 39 13.65 -23.48 -6.04
N ARG A 40 13.33 -24.77 -6.12
CA ARG A 40 13.68 -25.75 -5.08
C ARG A 40 15.18 -26.08 -5.14
N ARG A 41 15.92 -25.78 -4.07
CA ARG A 41 17.30 -26.24 -3.84
C ARG A 41 17.26 -27.65 -3.22
N THR A 42 18.18 -28.52 -3.65
CA THR A 42 18.51 -29.75 -2.91
C THR A 42 19.67 -29.44 -1.99
N PHE A 43 19.58 -29.84 -0.73
CA PHE A 43 20.56 -29.50 0.31
C PHE A 43 21.39 -30.73 0.70
N ALA A 44 22.70 -30.53 0.85
CA ALA A 44 23.55 -31.44 1.60
C ALA A 44 23.48 -31.06 3.09
N ARG A 45 23.54 -32.04 3.99
CA ARG A 45 23.48 -31.79 5.44
C ARG A 45 24.87 -31.43 5.98
N THR A 46 25.10 -30.14 6.24
CA THR A 46 26.17 -29.68 7.14
C THR A 46 25.74 -29.81 8.61
N ASN A 47 26.70 -29.85 9.52
CA ASN A 47 26.45 -29.88 10.98
C ASN A 47 26.59 -28.50 11.64
N GLU A 48 27.23 -27.55 10.97
CA GLU A 48 27.49 -26.19 11.46
C GLU A 48 26.73 -25.18 10.60
N PRO A 49 26.23 -24.07 11.18
CA PRO A 49 25.63 -22.97 10.44
C PRO A 49 26.69 -22.20 9.62
N PRO A 50 26.28 -21.46 8.58
CA PRO A 50 27.19 -20.55 7.88
C PRO A 50 27.72 -19.46 8.85
N PRO A 51 28.98 -19.01 8.68
CA PRO A 51 29.52 -17.91 9.48
C PRO A 51 28.68 -16.66 9.30
N ASN A 52 28.58 -15.87 10.37
CA ASN A 52 27.84 -14.61 10.35
C ASN A 52 28.71 -13.54 9.66
N PRO A 53 28.29 -12.95 8.53
CA PRO A 53 29.07 -11.93 7.82
C PRO A 53 29.27 -10.63 8.64
N PHE A 54 28.64 -10.52 9.81
CA PHE A 54 28.75 -9.37 10.72
C PHE A 54 29.50 -9.72 12.03
N GLU A 55 30.38 -10.74 12.01
CA GLU A 55 31.19 -11.19 13.17
C GLU A 55 32.69 -11.42 12.90
N ASP A 56 33.11 -11.82 11.70
CA ASP A 56 34.52 -12.18 11.41
C ASP A 56 35.33 -11.05 10.73
N GLU A 57 35.99 -10.20 11.52
CA GLU A 57 36.90 -9.14 11.01
C GLU A 57 38.14 -9.66 10.26
N SER A 58 38.43 -10.97 10.33
CA SER A 58 39.63 -11.57 9.71
C SER A 58 39.46 -11.93 8.22
N ALA A 59 38.23 -11.91 7.69
CA ALA A 59 37.90 -12.32 6.33
C ALA A 59 38.11 -11.17 5.31
N GLY A 60 39.36 -10.83 5.02
CA GLY A 60 39.72 -9.75 4.09
C GLY A 60 39.02 -9.85 2.73
N ALA A 61 38.30 -8.78 2.36
CA ALA A 61 37.48 -8.62 1.15
C ALA A 61 36.33 -9.63 1.02
N HIS A 62 35.13 -9.22 1.48
CA HIS A 62 33.84 -9.92 1.39
C HIS A 62 33.46 -10.26 -0.06
N THR A 63 34.05 -11.34 -0.56
CA THR A 63 33.82 -11.87 -1.89
C THR A 63 32.71 -12.90 -1.79
N LEU A 64 31.70 -12.82 -2.67
CA LEU A 64 30.54 -13.72 -2.71
C LEU A 64 30.86 -15.22 -2.90
N GLY A 65 32.14 -15.60 -3.03
CA GLY A 65 32.63 -16.91 -3.46
C GLY A 65 32.36 -18.10 -2.53
N GLY A 66 32.05 -17.87 -1.24
CA GLY A 66 31.67 -18.95 -0.31
C GLY A 66 30.19 -19.35 -0.43
N GLY A 67 29.30 -18.39 -0.23
CA GLY A 67 27.84 -18.62 -0.21
C GLY A 67 27.18 -18.60 -1.58
N ALA A 68 27.46 -17.60 -2.43
CA ALA A 68 26.68 -17.37 -3.64
C ALA A 68 26.81 -18.50 -4.67
N ALA A 69 27.93 -19.21 -4.69
CA ALA A 69 28.15 -20.40 -5.52
C ALA A 69 27.16 -21.55 -5.23
N GLN A 70 26.47 -21.53 -4.08
CA GLN A 70 25.47 -22.53 -3.69
C GLN A 70 24.03 -22.14 -4.05
N PHE A 71 23.79 -20.91 -4.50
CA PHE A 71 22.46 -20.39 -4.84
C PHE A 71 22.28 -20.21 -6.34
N GLN A 72 21.06 -20.46 -6.83
CA GLN A 72 20.78 -20.42 -8.25
C GLN A 72 20.59 -18.99 -8.77
N THR A 73 21.70 -18.32 -9.07
CA THR A 73 21.73 -17.10 -9.87
C THR A 73 21.64 -17.43 -11.38
N PHE A 74 21.35 -16.43 -12.20
CA PHE A 74 21.33 -16.53 -13.65
C PHE A 74 22.14 -15.38 -14.27
N HIS A 75 23.10 -15.68 -15.14
CA HIS A 75 23.88 -14.66 -15.83
C HIS A 75 23.11 -14.06 -17.02
N TYR A 76 23.13 -12.73 -17.14
CA TYR A 76 22.61 -11.99 -18.29
C TYR A 76 23.66 -10.99 -18.79
N ALA A 77 23.68 -10.75 -20.09
CA ALA A 77 24.47 -9.66 -20.67
C ALA A 77 23.78 -8.31 -20.41
N ILE A 78 24.55 -7.28 -20.12
CA ILE A 78 24.07 -5.92 -19.96
C ILE A 78 24.22 -5.21 -21.32
N PRO A 79 23.12 -4.79 -21.99
CA PRO A 79 23.21 -4.01 -23.22
C PRO A 79 24.00 -2.72 -23.02
N THR A 80 24.69 -2.23 -24.05
CA THR A 80 25.52 -1.02 -23.98
C THR A 80 24.78 0.20 -23.41
N ALA A 81 23.53 0.41 -23.83
CA ALA A 81 22.66 1.49 -23.33
C ALA A 81 22.26 1.38 -21.83
N LEU A 82 22.60 0.28 -21.16
CA LEU A 82 22.30 0.02 -19.74
C LEU A 82 23.55 -0.16 -18.87
N LEU A 83 24.78 -0.14 -19.44
CA LEU A 83 26.01 -0.41 -18.69
C LEU A 83 26.26 0.60 -17.56
N ASP A 84 25.98 1.88 -17.80
CA ASP A 84 26.14 2.94 -16.78
C ASP A 84 24.94 3.04 -15.81
N GLN A 85 23.86 2.29 -16.07
CA GLN A 85 22.63 2.29 -15.26
C GLN A 85 22.53 1.08 -14.33
N VAL A 86 22.94 -0.10 -14.79
CA VAL A 86 22.75 -1.35 -14.05
C VAL A 86 23.83 -1.50 -12.99
N GLN A 87 23.39 -1.69 -11.75
CA GLN A 87 24.23 -1.75 -10.55
C GLN A 87 23.79 -2.94 -9.67
N VAL A 88 24.63 -3.36 -8.71
CA VAL A 88 24.20 -4.29 -7.66
C VAL A 88 22.99 -3.69 -6.93
N GLY A 89 21.97 -4.51 -6.66
CA GLY A 89 20.70 -4.08 -6.09
C GLY A 89 19.67 -3.53 -7.08
N HIS A 90 20.00 -3.37 -8.38
CA HIS A 90 18.96 -3.00 -9.35
C HIS A 90 17.95 -4.13 -9.58
N LEU A 91 16.66 -3.75 -9.56
CA LEU A 91 15.58 -4.59 -10.07
C LEU A 91 15.53 -4.44 -11.59
N VAL A 92 15.64 -5.56 -12.32
CA VAL A 92 15.72 -5.60 -13.78
C VAL A 92 14.69 -6.57 -14.38
N TRP A 93 14.30 -6.32 -15.63
CA TRP A 93 13.48 -7.25 -16.41
C TRP A 93 14.37 -8.14 -17.28
N VAL A 94 14.15 -9.46 -17.20
CA VAL A 94 14.98 -10.49 -17.85
C VAL A 94 14.13 -11.57 -18.54
N PRO A 95 14.59 -12.14 -19.67
CA PRO A 95 13.88 -13.18 -20.40
C PRO A 95 14.13 -14.58 -19.79
N PHE A 96 13.11 -15.17 -19.17
CA PHE A 96 13.20 -16.45 -18.47
C PHE A 96 12.27 -17.51 -19.10
N GLY A 97 12.84 -18.52 -19.74
CA GLY A 97 12.08 -19.51 -20.51
C GLY A 97 11.25 -18.85 -21.63
N ARG A 98 9.92 -18.91 -21.52
CA ARG A 98 8.94 -18.32 -22.45
C ARG A 98 8.32 -16.99 -21.96
N GLN A 99 8.76 -16.44 -20.83
CA GLN A 99 8.18 -15.26 -20.18
C GLN A 99 9.24 -14.20 -19.85
N GLU A 100 8.81 -12.96 -19.59
CA GLU A 100 9.66 -11.93 -18.97
C GLU A 100 9.37 -11.86 -17.47
N LEU A 101 10.42 -11.90 -16.65
CA LEU A 101 10.35 -11.82 -15.20
C LEU A 101 11.17 -10.64 -14.68
N GLN A 102 10.85 -10.20 -13.47
CA GLN A 102 11.76 -9.38 -12.69
C GLN A 102 12.79 -10.25 -11.98
N GLY A 103 14.00 -9.71 -11.83
CA GLY A 103 15.02 -10.26 -10.95
C GLY A 103 15.89 -9.14 -10.36
N LEU A 104 16.62 -9.46 -9.29
CA LEU A 104 17.55 -8.55 -8.63
C LEU A 104 18.98 -8.84 -9.10
N VAL A 105 19.71 -7.80 -9.50
CA VAL A 105 21.16 -7.89 -9.77
C VAL A 105 21.91 -8.06 -8.44
N VAL A 106 22.66 -9.16 -8.30
CA VAL A 106 23.44 -9.49 -7.08
C VAL A 106 24.96 -9.46 -7.28
N SER A 107 25.44 -9.62 -8.52
CA SER A 107 26.85 -9.40 -8.90
C SER A 107 26.95 -8.76 -10.28
N LEU A 108 28.08 -8.11 -10.54
CA LEU A 108 28.52 -7.63 -11.85
C LEU A 108 29.87 -8.27 -12.18
N ASP A 109 29.96 -8.91 -13.34
CA ASP A 109 31.06 -9.78 -13.73
C ASP A 109 31.68 -9.32 -15.06
N GLU A 110 33.00 -9.50 -15.22
CA GLU A 110 33.73 -9.15 -16.46
C GLU A 110 33.54 -10.21 -17.57
N SER A 111 33.20 -11.44 -17.20
CA SER A 111 32.90 -12.56 -18.10
C SER A 111 31.72 -13.39 -17.57
N SER A 112 31.18 -14.30 -18.39
CA SER A 112 30.15 -15.24 -17.96
C SER A 112 30.53 -16.68 -18.35
N PRO A 113 30.30 -17.68 -17.49
CA PRO A 113 30.60 -19.08 -17.78
C PRO A 113 29.61 -19.74 -18.77
N VAL A 114 28.56 -19.03 -19.19
CA VAL A 114 27.47 -19.56 -20.04
C VAL A 114 27.07 -18.58 -21.14
N PRO A 115 26.50 -19.04 -22.27
CA PRO A 115 25.85 -18.16 -23.25
C PRO A 115 24.68 -17.41 -22.60
N THR A 116 24.76 -16.09 -22.54
CA THR A 116 23.78 -15.24 -21.86
C THR A 116 22.72 -14.66 -22.81
N LYS A 117 21.55 -14.33 -22.25
CA LYS A 117 20.58 -13.44 -22.90
C LYS A 117 20.77 -12.01 -22.39
N PRO A 118 20.38 -10.96 -23.14
CA PRO A 118 20.45 -9.59 -22.65
C PRO A 118 19.38 -9.30 -21.59
N ILE A 119 19.72 -8.44 -20.62
CA ILE A 119 18.75 -7.70 -19.80
C ILE A 119 17.87 -6.87 -20.73
N LYS A 120 16.56 -6.79 -20.45
CA LYS A 120 15.59 -6.08 -21.30
C LYS A 120 15.52 -4.58 -21.01
N ARG A 121 15.47 -4.23 -19.73
CA ARG A 121 15.27 -2.88 -19.19
C ARG A 121 15.41 -2.93 -17.67
N THR A 122 15.75 -1.82 -17.03
CA THR A 122 15.58 -1.65 -15.59
C THR A 122 14.09 -1.66 -15.21
N ALA A 123 13.76 -2.01 -13.96
CA ALA A 123 12.40 -1.99 -13.43
C ALA A 123 12.15 -0.83 -12.44
N ARG A 124 13.22 -0.13 -12.04
CA ARG A 124 13.26 1.13 -11.28
C ARG A 124 14.48 1.95 -11.75
N PRO A 125 14.48 3.29 -11.58
CA PRO A 125 15.61 4.15 -11.98
C PRO A 125 16.81 4.12 -11.01
N GLN A 126 16.68 3.42 -9.88
CA GLN A 126 17.69 3.30 -8.83
C GLN A 126 17.68 1.85 -8.27
N PRO A 127 18.78 1.40 -7.62
CA PRO A 127 18.79 0.16 -6.84
C PRO A 127 17.64 0.12 -5.82
N VAL A 128 17.08 -1.07 -5.62
CA VAL A 128 15.99 -1.30 -4.65
C VAL A 128 16.46 -1.96 -3.35
N LEU A 129 17.73 -2.42 -3.31
CA LEU A 129 18.40 -2.98 -2.14
C LEU A 129 19.87 -2.55 -2.11
N THR A 130 20.45 -2.45 -0.92
CA THR A 130 21.88 -2.20 -0.71
C THR A 130 22.71 -3.49 -0.77
N PRO A 131 24.04 -3.42 -0.97
CA PRO A 131 24.91 -4.61 -0.90
C PRO A 131 24.79 -5.37 0.43
N ALA A 132 24.74 -4.67 1.57
CA ALA A 132 24.58 -5.29 2.89
C ALA A 132 23.22 -6.00 3.07
N GLN A 133 22.13 -5.48 2.48
CA GLN A 133 20.84 -6.17 2.45
C GLN A 133 20.88 -7.44 1.59
N ILE A 134 21.67 -7.44 0.51
CA ILE A 134 21.86 -8.61 -0.36
C ILE A 134 22.70 -9.68 0.36
N GLU A 135 23.78 -9.29 1.02
CA GLU A 135 24.62 -10.17 1.84
C GLU A 135 23.82 -10.81 2.98
N LEU A 136 23.02 -10.01 3.71
CA LEU A 136 22.09 -10.54 4.72
C LEU A 136 21.02 -11.45 4.09
N ALA A 137 20.51 -11.15 2.89
CA ALA A 137 19.56 -12.03 2.20
C ALA A 137 20.18 -13.38 1.78
N PHE A 138 21.47 -13.41 1.43
CA PHE A 138 22.24 -14.65 1.22
C PHE A 138 22.44 -15.42 2.52
N TRP A 139 22.88 -14.76 3.61
CA TRP A 139 23.06 -15.41 4.92
C TRP A 139 21.73 -15.99 5.44
N LEU A 140 20.63 -15.24 5.37
CA LEU A 140 19.30 -15.72 5.71
C LEU A 140 18.88 -16.94 4.86
N ALA A 141 19.24 -16.97 3.58
CA ALA A 141 18.89 -18.08 2.69
C ALA A 141 19.65 -19.37 3.03
N ASP A 142 20.89 -19.26 3.51
CA ASP A 142 21.72 -20.42 3.85
C ASP A 142 21.44 -20.89 5.29
N TYR A 143 21.43 -19.97 6.26
CA TYR A 143 21.17 -20.25 7.68
C TYR A 143 19.77 -20.84 7.92
N TYR A 144 18.73 -20.29 7.27
CA TYR A 144 17.35 -20.79 7.39
C TYR A 144 16.95 -21.76 6.27
N VAL A 145 17.89 -22.24 5.45
CA VAL A 145 17.65 -23.28 4.43
C VAL A 145 16.52 -22.87 3.45
N ALA A 146 16.48 -21.58 3.12
CA ALA A 146 15.37 -20.94 2.42
C ALA A 146 15.71 -20.59 0.95
N PRO A 147 14.73 -20.48 0.04
CA PRO A 147 15.01 -20.00 -1.31
C PRO A 147 15.41 -18.52 -1.29
N LEU A 148 16.56 -18.19 -1.89
CA LEU A 148 17.09 -16.83 -1.96
C LEU A 148 16.10 -15.82 -2.59
N SER A 149 15.26 -16.28 -3.51
CA SER A 149 14.17 -15.47 -4.10
C SER A 149 13.07 -15.09 -3.10
N GLU A 150 12.91 -15.82 -1.99
CA GLU A 150 11.98 -15.50 -0.91
C GLU A 150 12.65 -14.62 0.15
N THR A 151 13.92 -14.86 0.51
CA THR A 151 14.62 -13.99 1.48
C THR A 151 14.82 -12.58 0.93
N ILE A 152 15.15 -12.43 -0.36
CA ILE A 152 15.21 -11.12 -1.05
C ILE A 152 13.87 -10.38 -0.97
N LYS A 153 12.71 -11.07 -1.04
CA LYS A 153 11.39 -10.41 -0.93
C LYS A 153 11.13 -9.78 0.43
N LEU A 154 11.74 -10.30 1.51
CA LEU A 154 11.52 -9.77 2.87
C LEU A 154 11.98 -8.31 2.99
N PHE A 155 12.94 -7.89 2.16
CA PHE A 155 13.44 -6.52 2.10
C PHE A 155 12.68 -5.61 1.13
N LEU A 156 11.72 -6.14 0.35
CA LEU A 156 11.01 -5.38 -0.69
C LEU A 156 9.58 -5.05 -0.25
N PRO A 157 9.14 -3.78 -0.33
CA PRO A 157 7.77 -3.41 0.06
C PRO A 157 6.71 -4.12 -0.81
N PRO A 158 5.54 -4.46 -0.24
CA PRO A 158 4.49 -5.17 -0.95
C PRO A 158 4.01 -4.36 -2.18
N GLY A 159 3.89 -5.04 -3.32
CA GLY A 159 3.53 -4.39 -4.58
C GLY A 159 4.67 -3.66 -5.30
N LEU A 160 5.93 -3.80 -4.87
CA LEU A 160 7.09 -3.37 -5.67
C LEU A 160 7.30 -4.27 -6.90
N LEU A 161 7.07 -5.58 -6.73
CA LEU A 161 7.29 -6.62 -7.72
C LEU A 161 6.08 -6.80 -8.66
N TYR A 162 6.33 -6.91 -9.97
CA TYR A 162 5.30 -6.98 -11.01
C TYR A 162 5.49 -8.18 -11.97
N LYS A 163 4.40 -8.60 -12.61
CA LYS A 163 4.43 -9.44 -13.83
C LYS A 163 4.44 -8.55 -15.07
N ALA A 164 5.09 -8.96 -16.16
CA ALA A 164 5.33 -8.09 -17.33
C ALA A 164 4.05 -7.49 -17.95
N GLU A 165 2.93 -8.22 -17.87
CA GLU A 165 1.60 -7.81 -18.35
C GLU A 165 0.95 -6.70 -17.49
N ARG A 166 1.51 -6.38 -16.32
CA ARG A 166 0.99 -5.37 -15.39
C ARG A 166 2.06 -4.31 -15.17
N GLY A 167 1.85 -3.12 -15.74
CA GLY A 167 2.72 -1.97 -15.56
C GLY A 167 2.84 -1.54 -14.09
N PRO A 168 3.84 -0.71 -13.76
CA PRO A 168 4.08 -0.28 -12.38
C PRO A 168 2.88 0.51 -11.84
N SER A 169 2.19 -0.07 -10.85
CA SER A 169 1.02 0.55 -10.25
C SER A 169 1.15 0.62 -8.72
N VAL A 170 1.82 1.67 -8.25
CA VAL A 170 1.41 2.32 -7.00
C VAL A 170 0.08 3.04 -7.31
N ARG A 171 -0.99 2.26 -7.50
CA ARG A 171 -2.33 2.80 -7.74
C ARG A 171 -2.82 3.33 -6.39
N ALA A 172 -2.63 4.63 -6.17
CA ALA A 172 -3.18 5.33 -5.02
C ALA A 172 -4.67 4.95 -4.90
N LYS A 173 -5.11 4.60 -3.68
CA LYS A 173 -6.41 3.94 -3.48
C LYS A 173 -7.51 4.82 -4.05
N ARG A 174 -8.19 4.35 -5.10
CA ARG A 174 -9.40 5.00 -5.59
C ARG A 174 -10.61 4.49 -4.81
N GLU A 175 -11.51 5.41 -4.49
CA GLU A 175 -12.69 5.16 -3.67
C GLU A 175 -13.77 6.16 -4.08
N ASP A 176 -15.03 5.73 -4.07
CA ASP A 176 -16.13 6.64 -4.36
C ASP A 176 -16.29 7.61 -3.18
N GLN A 177 -16.28 8.91 -3.49
CA GLN A 177 -16.81 9.94 -2.61
C GLN A 177 -18.28 10.15 -2.96
N ILE A 178 -19.11 10.28 -1.92
CA ILE A 178 -20.56 10.25 -1.99
C ILE A 178 -21.10 11.56 -1.40
N GLU A 179 -21.92 12.26 -2.18
CA GLU A 179 -22.49 13.56 -1.83
C GLU A 179 -24.01 13.50 -1.84
N LEU A 180 -24.68 14.22 -0.94
CA LEU A 180 -26.14 14.34 -0.90
C LEU A 180 -26.60 15.42 -1.89
N CYS A 181 -27.41 15.04 -2.88
CA CYS A 181 -27.86 15.96 -3.95
C CYS A 181 -29.14 16.75 -3.61
N ILE A 182 -29.64 16.62 -2.37
CA ILE A 182 -30.90 17.22 -1.92
C ILE A 182 -30.75 17.87 -0.55
N PRO A 183 -31.54 18.90 -0.21
CA PRO A 183 -31.61 19.43 1.15
C PRO A 183 -32.03 18.34 2.15
N ALA A 184 -31.49 18.37 3.37
CA ALA A 184 -31.83 17.40 4.41
C ALA A 184 -33.35 17.32 4.72
N ALA A 185 -34.05 18.46 4.62
CA ALA A 185 -35.50 18.54 4.79
C ALA A 185 -36.31 17.83 3.68
N GLU A 186 -35.73 17.57 2.50
CA GLU A 186 -36.39 16.86 1.41
C GLU A 186 -36.24 15.33 1.49
N ILE A 187 -35.30 14.81 2.30
CA ILE A 187 -34.96 13.37 2.35
C ILE A 187 -36.21 12.50 2.42
N ARG A 188 -37.11 12.80 3.35
CA ARG A 188 -38.28 11.98 3.62
C ARG A 188 -39.30 12.01 2.48
N SER A 189 -39.64 13.19 1.97
CA SER A 189 -40.61 13.35 0.87
C SER A 189 -40.10 12.68 -0.42
N ARG A 190 -38.79 12.74 -0.68
CA ARG A 190 -38.14 12.09 -1.83
C ARG A 190 -38.04 10.57 -1.66
N LEU A 191 -37.87 10.05 -0.44
CA LEU A 191 -37.94 8.61 -0.14
C LEU A 191 -39.37 8.04 -0.16
N LEU A 192 -40.39 8.85 0.14
CA LEU A 192 -41.81 8.50 -0.02
C LEU A 192 -42.20 8.44 -1.51
N GLN A 193 -41.65 9.32 -2.36
CA GLN A 193 -41.82 9.23 -3.82
C GLN A 193 -41.12 8.01 -4.44
N LEU A 194 -40.14 7.43 -3.74
CA LEU A 194 -39.40 6.25 -4.17
C LEU A 194 -40.19 4.94 -3.85
N GLY A 195 -39.77 3.83 -4.47
CA GLY A 195 -40.38 2.51 -4.25
C GLY A 195 -41.63 2.25 -5.09
N ARG A 196 -42.46 1.27 -4.68
CA ARG A 196 -43.72 0.92 -5.35
C ARG A 196 -44.90 1.23 -4.43
N ALA A 197 -45.85 2.02 -4.92
CA ALA A 197 -47.16 2.13 -4.28
C ALA A 197 -47.92 0.81 -4.43
N ASN A 198 -48.16 0.13 -3.30
CA ASN A 198 -49.08 -1.01 -3.22
C ASN A 198 -50.48 -0.51 -2.77
N LYS A 199 -51.48 -1.41 -2.70
CA LYS A 199 -52.86 -1.02 -2.33
C LYS A 199 -52.99 -0.46 -0.91
N GLN A 200 -52.15 -0.89 0.04
CA GLN A 200 -52.13 -0.37 1.42
C GLN A 200 -51.55 1.05 1.43
N VAL A 201 -50.42 1.26 0.75
CA VAL A 201 -49.78 2.57 0.55
C VAL A 201 -50.75 3.56 -0.08
N GLN A 202 -51.50 3.17 -1.12
CA GLN A 202 -52.49 4.04 -1.78
C GLN A 202 -53.61 4.50 -0.83
N VAL A 203 -54.15 3.61 0.02
CA VAL A 203 -55.17 3.96 1.01
C VAL A 203 -54.63 4.93 2.06
N VAL A 204 -53.41 4.68 2.56
CA VAL A 204 -52.77 5.51 3.58
C VAL A 204 -52.39 6.89 3.01
N GLU A 205 -51.92 6.97 1.77
CA GLU A 205 -51.62 8.23 1.08
C GLU A 205 -52.90 9.04 0.76
N ALA A 206 -54.02 8.37 0.44
CA ALA A 206 -55.32 9.02 0.27
C ALA A 206 -55.85 9.62 1.60
N LEU A 207 -55.69 8.91 2.71
CA LEU A 207 -56.06 9.40 4.05
C LEU A 207 -55.15 10.56 4.50
N LEU A 208 -53.83 10.49 4.25
CA LEU A 208 -52.90 11.59 4.55
C LEU A 208 -53.21 12.87 3.76
N ALA A 209 -53.81 12.76 2.57
CA ALA A 209 -54.26 13.90 1.78
C ALA A 209 -55.53 14.58 2.34
N ALA A 210 -56.22 13.96 3.30
CA ALA A 210 -57.41 14.48 3.97
C ALA A 210 -57.23 14.51 5.51
N PRO A 211 -56.20 15.21 6.04
CA PRO A 211 -55.82 15.14 7.44
C PRO A 211 -56.97 15.61 8.37
N GLY A 212 -57.15 14.90 9.48
CA GLY A 212 -58.21 15.16 10.46
C GLY A 212 -59.64 14.81 10.00
N HIS A 213 -59.82 14.32 8.77
CA HIS A 213 -61.11 13.90 8.25
C HIS A 213 -61.15 12.38 8.07
N ALA A 214 -62.30 11.77 8.34
CA ALA A 214 -62.56 10.41 7.92
C ALA A 214 -63.02 10.40 6.45
N LEU A 215 -62.68 9.32 5.73
CA LEU A 215 -63.11 9.08 4.36
C LEU A 215 -64.05 7.86 4.32
N SER A 216 -65.01 7.87 3.39
CA SER A 216 -65.86 6.70 3.14
C SER A 216 -65.03 5.50 2.65
N ALA A 217 -65.34 4.30 3.13
CA ALA A 217 -64.74 3.07 2.64
C ALA A 217 -65.09 2.84 1.16
N ASP A 218 -66.27 3.26 0.69
CA ASP A 218 -66.64 3.24 -0.74
C ASP A 218 -65.87 4.27 -1.57
N ASP A 219 -65.51 5.44 -1.02
CA ASP A 219 -64.60 6.37 -1.69
C ASP A 219 -63.19 5.79 -1.80
N LEU A 220 -62.65 5.24 -0.70
CA LEU A 220 -61.32 4.60 -0.70
C LEU A 220 -61.28 3.35 -1.60
N ARG A 221 -62.34 2.53 -1.64
CA ARG A 221 -62.46 1.39 -2.56
C ARG A 221 -62.41 1.85 -4.03
N ARG A 222 -63.09 2.95 -4.37
CA ARG A 222 -63.10 3.53 -5.73
C ARG A 222 -61.77 4.17 -6.09
N GLN A 223 -61.22 5.02 -5.21
CA GLN A 223 -59.97 5.75 -5.43
C GLN A 223 -58.75 4.83 -5.54
N CYS A 224 -58.72 3.77 -4.73
CA CYS A 224 -57.59 2.83 -4.68
C CYS A 224 -57.81 1.54 -5.49
N ASP A 225 -58.92 1.39 -6.24
CA ASP A 225 -59.30 0.15 -6.96
C ASP A 225 -59.17 -1.10 -6.05
N LEU A 226 -60.00 -1.15 -5.01
CA LEU A 226 -60.05 -2.27 -4.06
C LEU A 226 -61.23 -3.19 -4.39
N ARG A 227 -60.97 -4.50 -4.40
CA ARG A 227 -61.99 -5.53 -4.68
C ARG A 227 -62.64 -6.13 -3.42
N SER A 228 -62.06 -5.86 -2.24
CA SER A 228 -62.56 -6.30 -0.94
C SER A 228 -61.88 -5.55 0.19
N ASP A 229 -62.48 -5.61 1.38
CA ASP A 229 -62.01 -4.90 2.58
C ASP A 229 -60.72 -5.48 3.17
N SER A 230 -60.17 -6.58 2.63
CA SER A 230 -58.91 -7.21 3.05
C SER A 230 -57.70 -6.24 3.17
N THR A 231 -57.70 -5.14 2.42
CA THR A 231 -56.68 -4.08 2.56
C THR A 231 -56.91 -3.28 3.85
N PHE A 232 -58.16 -2.90 4.15
CA PHE A 232 -58.54 -2.26 5.41
C PHE A 232 -58.32 -3.19 6.60
N ASP A 233 -58.74 -4.46 6.51
CA ASP A 233 -58.52 -5.48 7.55
C ASP A 233 -57.04 -5.59 7.94
N THR A 234 -56.14 -5.43 6.97
CA THR A 234 -54.69 -5.53 7.20
C THR A 234 -54.12 -4.25 7.79
N LEU A 235 -54.59 -3.07 7.34
CA LEU A 235 -54.19 -1.77 7.92
C LEU A 235 -54.71 -1.60 9.35
N GLN A 236 -55.92 -2.08 9.64
CA GLN A 236 -56.53 -2.06 10.98
C GLN A 236 -55.84 -3.04 11.93
N LYS A 237 -55.43 -4.23 11.45
CA LYS A 237 -54.57 -5.17 12.20
C LYS A 237 -53.14 -4.66 12.42
N ALA A 238 -52.72 -3.65 11.68
CA ALA A 238 -51.46 -2.92 11.89
C ALA A 238 -51.66 -1.64 12.75
N GLU A 239 -52.87 -1.43 13.29
CA GLU A 239 -53.25 -0.29 14.14
C GLU A 239 -53.15 1.10 13.48
N LEU A 240 -52.96 1.15 12.15
CA LEU A 240 -52.76 2.39 11.38
C LEU A 240 -54.05 3.17 11.10
N ILE A 241 -55.16 2.43 10.95
CA ILE A 241 -56.48 2.98 10.65
C ILE A 241 -57.52 2.47 11.63
N GLU A 242 -58.47 3.35 11.94
CA GLU A 242 -59.71 3.02 12.63
C GLU A 242 -60.87 3.06 11.64
N ARG A 243 -61.85 2.18 11.86
CA ARG A 243 -63.06 2.09 11.04
C ARG A 243 -64.29 2.08 11.94
N GLU A 244 -65.11 3.11 11.82
CA GLU A 244 -66.42 3.24 12.46
C GLU A 244 -67.48 3.25 11.34
N ASP A 245 -68.32 2.22 11.28
CA ASP A 245 -69.25 1.95 10.16
C ASP A 245 -68.57 1.97 8.76
N ASP A 246 -68.87 2.98 7.95
CA ASP A 246 -68.28 3.23 6.62
C ASP A 246 -67.15 4.28 6.67
N GLN A 247 -66.90 4.92 7.81
CA GLN A 247 -65.88 5.96 7.97
C GLN A 247 -64.53 5.36 8.38
N ILE A 248 -63.47 5.72 7.66
CA ILE A 248 -62.10 5.30 7.93
C ILE A 248 -61.23 6.52 8.24
N ARG A 249 -60.48 6.50 9.35
CA ARG A 249 -59.52 7.55 9.76
C ARG A 249 -58.15 6.95 10.10
N LEU A 250 -57.09 7.77 10.06
CA LEU A 250 -55.77 7.41 10.58
C LEU A 250 -55.75 7.47 12.11
N LEU A 251 -55.00 6.57 12.75
CA LEU A 251 -54.87 6.47 14.22
C LEU A 251 -53.62 7.16 14.80
N HIS A 252 -52.60 7.42 13.99
CA HIS A 252 -51.34 8.01 14.43
C HIS A 252 -51.05 9.36 13.76
N GLU A 253 -50.10 10.11 14.33
CA GLU A 253 -49.63 11.36 13.73
C GLU A 253 -48.93 11.11 12.39
N THR A 254 -48.92 12.13 11.53
CA THR A 254 -48.30 12.08 10.18
C THR A 254 -46.88 11.51 10.21
N ASN A 255 -46.10 11.81 11.25
CA ASN A 255 -44.73 11.34 11.38
C ASN A 255 -44.60 9.80 11.42
N ASP A 256 -45.53 9.13 12.09
CA ASP A 256 -45.46 7.68 12.30
C ASP A 256 -46.05 6.95 11.09
N ILE A 257 -47.10 7.53 10.49
CA ILE A 257 -47.67 7.06 9.23
C ILE A 257 -46.66 7.16 8.08
N GLU A 258 -45.85 8.24 8.00
CA GLU A 258 -44.75 8.35 7.04
C GLU A 258 -43.67 7.28 7.26
N ALA A 259 -43.31 6.97 8.52
CA ALA A 259 -42.36 5.89 8.84
C ALA A 259 -42.89 4.51 8.40
N TYR A 260 -44.20 4.26 8.58
CA TYR A 260 -44.86 3.07 8.02
C TYR A 260 -44.80 3.06 6.50
N LEU A 261 -45.11 4.17 5.83
CA LEU A 261 -45.09 4.26 4.36
C LEU A 261 -43.70 3.98 3.78
N LEU A 262 -42.63 4.51 4.39
CA LEU A 262 -41.25 4.21 4.01
C LEU A 262 -40.93 2.71 4.15
N THR A 263 -41.47 2.06 5.18
CA THR A 263 -41.31 0.62 5.41
C THR A 263 -42.08 -0.19 4.35
N ALA A 264 -43.36 0.15 4.12
CA ALA A 264 -44.23 -0.51 3.14
C ALA A 264 -43.78 -0.33 1.69
N ARG A 265 -43.14 0.80 1.35
CA ARG A 265 -42.50 1.07 0.05
C ARG A 265 -41.13 0.41 -0.10
N GLY A 266 -40.55 -0.11 0.99
CA GLY A 266 -39.22 -0.73 1.02
C GLY A 266 -38.06 0.27 0.96
N THR A 267 -38.31 1.54 1.30
CA THR A 267 -37.38 2.67 1.18
C THR A 267 -36.79 3.12 2.52
N ALA A 268 -37.36 2.73 3.66
CA ALA A 268 -36.85 3.05 5.01
C ALA A 268 -35.36 2.72 5.21
N LYS A 269 -34.87 1.61 4.63
CA LYS A 269 -33.44 1.22 4.65
C LYS A 269 -32.47 2.25 4.03
N TYR A 270 -32.98 3.24 3.30
CA TYR A 270 -32.18 4.32 2.73
C TYR A 270 -32.11 5.56 3.64
N GLU A 271 -33.05 5.70 4.57
CA GLU A 271 -33.16 6.85 5.47
C GLU A 271 -31.90 7.05 6.33
N PRO A 272 -31.30 6.01 6.97
CA PRO A 272 -30.03 6.15 7.68
C PRO A 272 -28.85 6.57 6.79
N ILE A 273 -28.85 6.16 5.51
CA ILE A 273 -27.77 6.47 4.56
C ILE A 273 -27.82 7.96 4.19
N LEU A 274 -29.01 8.48 3.89
CA LEU A 274 -29.19 9.89 3.54
C LEU A 274 -29.01 10.79 4.77
N HIS A 275 -29.42 10.36 5.97
CA HIS A 275 -29.16 11.12 7.20
C HIS A 275 -27.68 11.14 7.60
N ALA A 276 -26.92 10.05 7.41
CA ALA A 276 -25.47 10.06 7.62
C ALA A 276 -24.76 11.06 6.70
N LEU A 277 -25.16 11.11 5.41
CA LEU A 277 -24.65 12.09 4.45
C LEU A 277 -25.09 13.53 4.79
N ALA A 278 -26.30 13.73 5.33
CA ALA A 278 -26.79 15.04 5.76
C ALA A 278 -26.15 15.57 7.05
N ALA A 279 -25.63 14.67 7.90
CA ALA A 279 -24.94 15.00 9.14
C ALA A 279 -23.42 15.22 8.98
N ALA A 280 -22.89 14.98 7.78
CA ALA A 280 -21.48 15.23 7.46
C ALA A 280 -21.29 16.64 6.89
N ASP A 281 -20.19 17.31 7.28
CA ASP A 281 -19.74 18.58 6.71
C ASP A 281 -19.15 18.38 5.29
N GLY A 282 -19.95 17.85 4.37
CA GLY A 282 -19.59 17.58 2.98
C GLY A 282 -19.42 16.09 2.62
N PRO A 283 -18.90 15.79 1.41
CA PRO A 283 -19.03 14.45 0.82
C PRO A 283 -18.19 13.36 1.51
N MET A 284 -18.84 12.24 1.85
CA MET A 284 -18.25 11.13 2.60
C MET A 284 -17.53 10.12 1.69
N TRP A 285 -16.45 9.49 2.16
CA TRP A 285 -15.89 8.31 1.49
C TRP A 285 -16.78 7.09 1.69
N LYS A 286 -16.95 6.24 0.67
CA LYS A 286 -17.79 5.04 0.74
C LYS A 286 -17.50 4.13 1.92
N SER A 287 -16.24 3.86 2.27
CA SER A 287 -15.93 3.02 3.44
C SER A 287 -16.31 3.64 4.77
N ASP A 288 -16.41 4.96 4.83
CA ASP A 288 -16.65 5.71 6.06
C ASP A 288 -18.17 5.84 6.27
N LEU A 289 -18.93 6.00 5.17
CA LEU A 289 -20.38 5.81 5.14
C LEU A 289 -20.77 4.37 5.51
N TYR A 290 -20.10 3.35 4.94
CA TYR A 290 -20.29 1.93 5.31
C TYR A 290 -19.94 1.61 6.77
N ALA A 291 -19.19 2.48 7.47
CA ALA A 291 -18.85 2.31 8.88
C ALA A 291 -19.81 3.07 9.82
N GLN A 292 -20.68 3.93 9.29
CA GLN A 292 -21.63 4.76 10.05
C GLN A 292 -23.09 4.39 9.77
N ALA A 293 -23.40 3.85 8.59
CA ALA A 293 -24.72 3.39 8.19
C ALA A 293 -24.64 2.00 7.55
N ASP A 294 -25.71 1.21 7.67
CA ASP A 294 -25.86 -0.11 7.03
C ASP A 294 -26.12 0.04 5.53
N ALA A 295 -25.08 0.45 4.80
CA ALA A 295 -25.12 0.84 3.40
C ALA A 295 -24.42 -0.18 2.51
N ASP A 296 -25.10 -0.61 1.44
CA ASP A 296 -24.51 -1.47 0.40
C ASP A 296 -24.44 -0.76 -0.97
N LEU A 297 -23.72 -1.39 -1.91
CA LEU A 297 -23.51 -0.83 -3.25
C LEU A 297 -24.80 -0.83 -4.11
N SER A 298 -25.81 -1.62 -3.73
CA SER A 298 -27.12 -1.70 -4.40
C SER A 298 -28.01 -0.51 -3.99
N ALA A 299 -28.01 -0.19 -2.70
CA ALA A 299 -28.66 0.98 -2.13
C ALA A 299 -28.07 2.27 -2.71
N LEU A 300 -26.74 2.43 -2.68
CA LEU A 300 -26.08 3.60 -3.26
C LEU A 300 -26.40 3.79 -4.75
N ARG A 301 -26.33 2.72 -5.56
CA ARG A 301 -26.73 2.77 -6.99
C ARG A 301 -28.20 3.12 -7.18
N THR A 302 -29.09 2.71 -6.28
CA THR A 302 -30.52 3.04 -6.33
C THR A 302 -30.75 4.52 -6.03
N LEU A 303 -30.09 5.05 -4.99
CA LEU A 303 -30.17 6.46 -4.60
C LEU A 303 -29.54 7.39 -5.63
N HIS A 304 -28.41 6.99 -6.22
CA HIS A 304 -27.77 7.72 -7.31
C HIS A 304 -28.65 7.76 -8.56
N LYS A 305 -29.23 6.61 -8.96
CA LYS A 305 -30.19 6.56 -10.08
C LYS A 305 -31.47 7.38 -9.82
N ALA A 306 -31.84 7.60 -8.56
CA ALA A 306 -32.95 8.46 -8.16
C ALA A 306 -32.57 9.95 -8.05
N GLY A 307 -31.32 10.33 -8.30
CA GLY A 307 -30.84 11.71 -8.19
C GLY A 307 -30.78 12.23 -6.74
N LEU A 308 -30.64 11.32 -5.77
CA LEU A 308 -30.59 11.67 -4.34
C LEU A 308 -29.14 11.76 -3.83
N ILE A 309 -28.20 11.09 -4.48
CA ILE A 309 -26.75 11.18 -4.20
C ILE A 309 -25.92 11.20 -5.50
N GLU A 310 -24.71 11.76 -5.43
CA GLU A 310 -23.68 11.66 -6.48
C GLU A 310 -22.56 10.71 -6.04
N MET A 311 -21.85 10.09 -7.00
CA MET A 311 -20.82 9.06 -6.74
C MET A 311 -19.58 9.28 -7.61
N THR A 312 -18.55 9.96 -7.09
CA THR A 312 -17.33 10.30 -7.83
C THR A 312 -16.13 9.44 -7.39
N GLU A 313 -15.52 8.65 -8.31
CA GLU A 313 -14.32 7.85 -8.01
C GLU A 313 -13.07 8.76 -7.88
N LEU A 314 -12.71 9.15 -6.66
CA LEU A 314 -11.53 9.99 -6.39
C LEU A 314 -10.34 9.20 -5.82
N VAL A 315 -9.17 9.83 -5.81
CA VAL A 315 -7.97 9.28 -5.16
C VAL A 315 -7.99 9.62 -3.67
N ARG A 316 -8.09 8.60 -2.82
CA ARG A 316 -8.07 8.75 -1.37
C ARG A 316 -6.64 8.57 -0.84
N TYR A 317 -5.97 9.70 -0.62
CA TYR A 317 -4.76 9.73 0.18
C TYR A 317 -5.10 9.39 1.65
N ARG A 318 -4.27 8.58 2.28
CA ARG A 318 -4.35 8.24 3.71
C ARG A 318 -3.08 8.72 4.39
N ASP A 319 -3.16 9.86 5.05
CA ASP A 319 -2.13 10.31 5.98
C ASP A 319 -2.51 9.82 7.40
N PRO A 320 -1.78 8.85 7.99
CA PRO A 320 -2.04 8.37 9.34
C PRO A 320 -1.65 9.36 10.45
N LEU A 321 -1.02 10.48 10.09
CA LEU A 321 -0.61 11.57 10.96
C LEU A 321 -1.52 12.82 10.83
N ALA A 322 -2.48 12.83 9.89
CA ALA A 322 -3.39 13.94 9.70
C ALA A 322 -4.17 14.28 10.98
N GLY A 323 -4.31 15.57 11.26
CA GLY A 323 -4.94 16.09 12.49
C GLY A 323 -4.13 15.90 13.77
N ARG A 324 -2.97 15.23 13.74
CA ARG A 324 -2.12 15.02 14.92
C ARG A 324 -1.05 16.10 15.05
N THR A 325 -1.30 17.07 15.93
CA THR A 325 -0.33 18.13 16.24
C THR A 325 0.77 17.60 17.17
N TYR A 326 1.84 17.06 16.59
CA TYR A 326 3.04 16.65 17.33
C TYR A 326 3.82 17.88 17.83
N ARG A 327 3.59 18.28 19.09
CA ARG A 327 4.44 19.27 19.77
C ARG A 327 5.86 18.70 19.86
N ARG A 328 6.83 19.32 19.16
CA ARG A 328 8.25 18.99 19.32
C ARG A 328 8.65 19.09 20.79
N THR A 329 9.06 17.97 21.37
CA THR A 329 9.82 17.92 22.62
C THR A 329 11.28 18.21 22.33
N SER A 330 11.96 18.89 23.25
CA SER A 330 13.42 18.79 23.37
C SER A 330 13.78 17.51 24.10
N SER A 331 14.94 16.93 23.83
CA SER A 331 15.51 15.88 24.68
C SER A 331 15.60 16.38 26.13
N PRO A 332 15.25 15.56 27.14
CA PRO A 332 15.50 15.92 28.53
C PRO A 332 17.02 15.95 28.79
N PRO A 333 17.50 16.69 29.82
CA PRO A 333 18.85 16.52 30.29
C PRO A 333 19.04 15.08 30.76
N LEU A 334 20.13 14.44 30.33
CA LEU A 334 20.49 13.10 30.77
C LEU A 334 20.94 13.14 32.24
N THR A 335 20.68 12.08 32.98
CA THR A 335 21.28 11.85 34.30
C THR A 335 22.74 11.41 34.18
N ASP A 336 23.53 11.57 35.23
CA ASP A 336 24.92 11.08 35.33
C ASP A 336 25.15 9.67 34.78
N GLN A 337 24.19 8.76 34.95
CA GLN A 337 24.29 7.37 34.48
C GLN A 337 24.04 7.29 32.97
N GLN A 338 23.05 8.03 32.47
CA GLN A 338 22.74 8.15 31.05
C GLN A 338 23.87 8.87 30.29
N GLU A 339 24.46 9.94 30.83
CA GLU A 339 25.61 10.63 30.22
C GLU A 339 26.82 9.72 30.07
N ARG A 340 27.12 8.88 31.07
CA ARG A 340 28.23 7.89 31.00
C ARG A 340 27.96 6.78 29.98
N VAL A 341 26.71 6.38 29.82
CA VAL A 341 26.28 5.43 28.78
C VAL A 341 26.38 6.07 27.40
N TRP A 342 25.84 7.29 27.23
CA TRP A 342 25.87 8.03 25.98
C TRP A 342 27.30 8.33 25.54
N GLY A 343 28.14 8.90 26.39
CA GLY A 343 29.53 9.22 26.07
C GLY A 343 30.38 8.00 25.70
N ARG A 344 29.98 6.80 26.15
CA ARG A 344 30.59 5.54 25.69
C ARG A 344 30.08 5.13 24.29
N ILE A 345 28.77 5.21 24.06
CA ILE A 345 28.15 4.93 22.75
C ILE A 345 28.72 5.88 21.69
N ASP A 346 28.71 7.18 21.97
CA ASP A 346 29.23 8.27 21.14
C ASP A 346 30.74 8.13 20.85
N GLY A 347 31.52 7.84 21.88
CA GLY A 347 32.96 7.59 21.78
C GLY A 347 33.35 6.33 20.98
N GLU A 348 32.46 5.34 20.89
CA GLU A 348 32.70 4.07 20.17
C GLU A 348 32.00 3.99 18.79
N LEU A 349 31.01 4.85 18.49
CA LEU A 349 30.27 4.88 17.21
C LEU A 349 30.58 6.09 16.31
N PHE A 350 30.77 7.28 16.88
CA PHE A 350 30.87 8.53 16.09
C PHE A 350 32.26 9.18 16.13
N SER A 351 33.20 8.62 16.90
CA SER A 351 34.59 9.10 16.99
C SER A 351 35.56 8.42 16.00
N GLY A 352 35.10 7.41 15.27
CA GLY A 352 35.80 6.86 14.10
C GLY A 352 35.49 7.67 12.84
N GLY A 353 36.47 7.79 11.93
CA GLY A 353 36.22 8.36 10.60
C GLY A 353 35.27 7.49 9.76
N GLU A 354 34.56 8.11 8.81
CA GLU A 354 33.42 7.52 8.07
C GLU A 354 33.73 6.14 7.42
N ASP A 355 34.98 5.87 7.07
CA ASP A 355 35.43 4.62 6.43
C ASP A 355 35.56 3.40 7.39
N THR A 356 35.47 3.56 8.72
CA THR A 356 35.72 2.46 9.68
C THR A 356 34.76 2.45 10.88
N ILE A 357 33.46 2.29 10.61
CA ILE A 357 32.49 1.89 11.65
C ILE A 357 32.64 0.38 11.89
N ALA A 358 33.39 0.02 12.93
CA ALA A 358 33.39 -1.35 13.45
C ALA A 358 31.99 -1.73 13.99
N PRO A 359 31.54 -3.00 13.89
CA PRO A 359 30.18 -3.41 14.26
C PRO A 359 30.01 -3.55 15.79
N THR A 360 30.15 -2.45 16.52
CA THR A 360 30.09 -2.40 17.99
C THR A 360 28.70 -2.73 18.54
N ARG A 361 28.64 -3.58 19.59
CA ARG A 361 27.40 -4.13 20.14
C ARG A 361 27.18 -3.68 21.59
N PHE A 362 26.14 -2.89 21.84
CA PHE A 362 25.79 -2.39 23.17
C PHE A 362 24.60 -3.14 23.78
N LEU A 363 24.73 -3.54 25.05
CA LEU A 363 23.63 -4.05 25.86
C LEU A 363 23.18 -2.97 26.86
N LEU A 364 22.12 -2.24 26.54
CA LEU A 364 21.54 -1.23 27.42
C LEU A 364 20.71 -1.88 28.55
N HIS A 365 21.39 -2.34 29.61
CA HIS A 365 20.76 -2.99 30.74
C HIS A 365 20.19 -2.00 31.77
N GLY A 366 18.93 -2.18 32.16
CA GLY A 366 18.26 -1.38 33.19
C GLY A 366 16.77 -1.72 33.34
N ALA A 367 16.17 -1.39 34.48
CA ALA A 367 14.76 -1.66 34.78
C ALA A 367 13.78 -0.81 33.93
N THR A 368 12.49 -1.12 33.98
CA THR A 368 11.46 -0.21 33.44
C THR A 368 11.46 1.10 34.23
N GLY A 369 11.42 2.24 33.55
CA GLY A 369 11.54 3.57 34.17
C GLY A 369 12.98 4.04 34.46
N SER A 370 14.01 3.24 34.19
CA SER A 370 15.42 3.61 34.43
C SER A 370 16.04 4.52 33.35
N GLY A 371 15.24 5.28 32.60
CA GLY A 371 15.74 6.23 31.60
C GLY A 371 16.35 5.62 30.32
N LYS A 372 15.96 4.39 29.93
CA LYS A 372 16.52 3.74 28.72
C LYS A 372 16.01 4.32 27.40
N THR A 373 14.78 4.84 27.38
CA THR A 373 14.15 5.35 26.15
C THR A 373 14.79 6.67 25.72
N GLU A 374 15.38 7.38 26.67
CA GLU A 374 16.06 8.66 26.55
C GLU A 374 17.53 8.51 26.06
N ILE A 375 17.97 7.28 25.82
CA ILE A 375 19.24 6.92 25.14
C ILE A 375 18.99 6.49 23.69
N TYR A 376 17.72 6.28 23.29
CA TYR A 376 17.30 5.89 21.93
C TYR A 376 16.85 7.09 21.09
#